data_AF-A0AA95L885-F1
#
_entry.id   AF-A0AA95L885-F1
#
_cell.length_a   1.000
_cell.length_b   1.000
_cell.length_c   1.000
_cell.angle_alpha   90.00
_cell.angle_beta   90.00
_cell.angle_gamma   90.00
#
_symmetry.space_group_name_H-M   'P 1'
#
loop_
_entity.id
_entity.type
_entity.pdbx_description
1 polymer ?
#
loop_
_entity_poly.entity_id
_entity_poly.type
_entity_poly.pdbx_seq_one_letter_code
_entity_poly.pdbx_strand_id
1 'polypeptide(L)' 'MAFDVSMLGMGYFSLDAAAVDKSPSEMVITNDKEETFYIVSREVFEDGPKQEGYKIVVNEGE' A
#
# COMPACT_ATOMS: atom_id res chain seq x y z
N MET A 1 -16.81 -6.43 6.03
CA MET A 1 -16.11 -5.90 7.22
C MET A 1 -15.45 -4.61 6.80
N ALA A 2 -15.41 -3.59 7.68
CA ALA A 2 -14.60 -2.41 7.40
C ALA A 2 -13.14 -2.87 7.40
N PHE A 3 -12.41 -2.53 6.35
CA PHE A 3 -10.97 -2.74 6.32
C PHE A 3 -10.32 -1.80 7.32
N ASP A 4 -9.44 -2.33 8.16
CA ASP A 4 -8.76 -1.54 9.17
C ASP A 4 -7.38 -1.17 8.66
N VAL A 5 -7.07 0.13 8.59
CA VAL A 5 -5.73 0.64 8.26
C VAL A 5 -4.66 0.06 9.19
N SER A 6 -5.05 -0.39 10.39
CA SER A 6 -4.17 -1.10 11.33
C SER A 6 -3.66 -2.45 10.79
N MET A 7 -4.30 -3.01 9.75
CA MET A 7 -3.83 -4.19 9.02
C MET A 7 -2.83 -3.85 7.92
N LEU A 8 -2.78 -2.57 7.50
CA LEU A 8 -1.69 -2.09 6.66
C LEU A 8 -0.42 -2.08 7.50
N GLY A 9 0.70 -2.43 6.87
CA GLY A 9 2.00 -2.38 7.49
C GLY A 9 2.40 -0.95 7.87
N MET A 10 3.70 -0.74 8.06
CA MET A 10 4.21 0.58 8.40
C MET A 10 3.82 1.61 7.32
N GLY A 11 3.28 2.74 7.77
CA GLY A 11 3.00 3.88 6.89
C GLY A 11 4.27 4.67 6.62
N TYR A 12 4.60 4.85 5.36
CA TYR A 12 5.74 5.62 4.89
C TYR A 12 5.28 7.03 4.51
N PHE A 13 6.08 8.02 4.89
CA PHE A 13 5.87 9.43 4.54
C PHE A 13 6.33 9.78 3.13
N SER A 14 7.02 8.87 2.45
CA SER A 14 7.55 9.10 1.10
C SER A 14 7.48 7.82 0.28
N LEU A 15 7.04 7.99 -0.96
CA LEU A 15 6.96 6.93 -1.95
C LEU A 15 8.31 6.24 -2.14
N ASP A 16 9.39 7.02 -2.18
CA ASP A 16 10.77 6.54 -2.33
C ASP A 16 11.16 5.59 -1.20
N ALA A 17 10.92 5.99 0.05
CA ALA A 17 11.19 5.15 1.21
C ALA A 17 10.39 3.84 1.18
N ALA A 18 9.11 3.91 0.78
CA ALA A 18 8.29 2.72 0.62
C ALA A 18 8.76 1.84 -0.54
N ALA A 19 9.19 2.44 -1.65
CA ALA A 19 9.66 1.74 -2.85
C ALA A 19 10.98 1.01 -2.62
N VAL A 20 11.86 1.59 -1.81
CA VAL A 20 13.15 0.98 -1.43
C VAL A 20 12.94 -0.19 -0.45
N ASP A 21 11.96 -0.08 0.45
CA ASP A 21 11.73 -1.08 1.48
C ASP A 21 10.81 -2.23 1.02
N LYS A 22 9.94 -1.99 0.03
CA LYS A 22 9.02 -3.03 -0.49
C LYS A 22 9.78 -4.23 -1.04
N SER A 23 9.26 -5.42 -0.79
CA SER A 23 9.74 -6.61 -1.48
C SER A 23 9.35 -6.57 -2.97
N PRO A 24 10.07 -7.30 -3.84
CA PRO A 24 9.70 -7.44 -5.25
C PRO A 24 8.32 -8.08 -5.45
N SER A 25 7.80 -8.76 -4.42
CA SER A 25 6.47 -9.39 -4.37
C SER A 25 5.38 -8.48 -3.76
N GLU A 26 5.75 -7.27 -3.35
CA GLU A 26 4.90 -6.32 -2.66
C GLU A 26 4.70 -5.05 -3.48
N MET A 27 3.57 -4.40 -3.20
CA MET A 27 3.12 -3.19 -3.87
C MET A 27 3.04 -2.06 -2.86
N VAL A 28 3.29 -0.84 -3.32
CA VAL A 28 3.04 0.35 -2.51
C VAL A 28 1.70 0.92 -2.91
N ILE A 29 0.84 1.08 -1.92
CA ILE A 29 -0.47 1.71 -2.07
C ILE A 29 -0.50 3.03 -1.34
N THR A 30 -1.39 3.91 -1.76
CA THR A 30 -1.63 5.19 -1.12
C THR A 30 -3.11 5.36 -0.84
N ASN A 31 -3.42 6.10 0.22
CA ASN A 31 -4.78 6.54 0.49
C ASN A 31 -5.23 7.59 -0.54
N ASP A 32 -6.53 7.89 -0.60
CA ASP A 32 -7.08 8.86 -1.57
C ASP A 32 -6.45 10.26 -1.46
N LYS A 33 -5.90 10.61 -0.31
CA LYS A 33 -5.22 11.89 -0.06
C LYS A 33 -3.75 11.93 -0.45
N GLU A 34 -3.16 10.80 -0.85
CA GLU A 34 -1.74 10.71 -1.21
C GLU A 34 -0.78 11.17 -0.09
N GLU A 35 -1.21 11.04 1.17
CA GLU A 35 -0.47 11.51 2.34
C GLU A 35 0.38 10.40 2.97
N THR A 36 0.01 9.13 2.78
CA THR A 36 0.71 8.01 3.41
C THR A 36 0.74 6.80 2.48
N PHE A 37 1.93 6.23 2.37
CA PHE A 37 2.22 5.07 1.54
C PHE A 37 2.29 3.82 2.41
N TYR A 38 1.68 2.74 1.96
CA TYR A 38 1.66 1.48 2.69
C TYR A 38 2.17 0.37 1.78
N ILE A 39 3.06 -0.46 2.31
CA ILE A 39 3.52 -1.66 1.61
C ILE A 39 2.56 -2.79 1.95
N VAL A 40 1.98 -3.39 0.92
CA VAL A 40 1.10 -4.55 1.06
C VAL A 40 1.32 -5.55 -0.06
N SER A 41 1.06 -6.82 0.24
CA SER A 41 0.95 -7.84 -0.79
C SER A 41 -0.35 -7.67 -1.60
N ARG A 42 -0.34 -8.16 -2.85
CA ARG A 42 -1.52 -8.12 -3.73
C ARG A 42 -2.77 -8.73 -3.08
N GLU A 43 -2.61 -9.85 -2.38
CA GLU A 43 -3.73 -10.53 -1.70
C GLU A 43 -4.42 -9.62 -0.68
N VAL A 44 -3.64 -8.93 0.16
CA VAL A 44 -4.16 -7.97 1.13
C VAL A 44 -4.83 -6.81 0.41
N PHE A 45 -4.21 -6.29 -0.65
CA PHE A 45 -4.76 -5.19 -1.43
C PHE A 45 -6.14 -5.50 -2.02
N GLU A 46 -6.30 -6.70 -2.58
CA GLU A 46 -7.57 -7.09 -3.20
C GLU A 46 -8.68 -7.37 -2.17
N ASP A 47 -8.31 -7.83 -0.97
CA ASP A 47 -9.26 -8.16 0.08
C ASP A 47 -9.81 -6.92 0.82
N GLY A 48 -9.00 -5.86 0.96
CA GLY A 48 -9.34 -4.71 1.80
C GLY A 48 -9.15 -3.32 1.17
N PRO A 49 -7.90 -2.83 1.02
CA PRO A 49 -7.61 -1.45 0.63
C PRO A 49 -8.23 -1.05 -0.71
N LYS A 50 -8.31 -1.98 -1.67
CA LYS A 50 -8.99 -1.77 -2.96
C LYS A 50 -10.45 -1.38 -2.80
N GLN A 51 -11.14 -1.91 -1.78
CA GLN A 51 -12.55 -1.60 -1.49
C GLN A 51 -12.71 -0.24 -0.79
N GLU A 52 -11.71 0.19 -0.03
CA GLU A 52 -11.66 1.50 0.65
C GLU A 52 -11.21 2.65 -0.26
N GLY A 53 -10.82 2.36 -1.50
CA GLY A 53 -10.38 3.37 -2.47
C GLY A 53 -8.88 3.70 -2.41
N TYR A 54 -8.07 2.84 -1.78
CA TYR A 54 -6.62 2.93 -1.88
C TYR A 54 -6.16 2.62 -3.31
N LYS A 55 -5.11 3.31 -3.74
CA LYS A 55 -4.58 3.26 -5.11
C LYS A 55 -3.16 2.72 -5.08
N ILE A 56 -2.82 1.84 -6.01
CA ILE A 56 -1.45 1.35 -6.17
C ILE A 56 -0.64 2.46 -6.85
N VAL A 57 0.45 2.88 -6.22
CA VAL A 57 1.37 3.90 -6.74
C VAL A 57 2.72 3.33 -7.18
N VAL A 58 3.13 2.20 -6.61
CA VAL A 58 4.31 1.45 -7.07
C VAL A 58 3.93 -0.01 -7.27
N ASN A 59 4.15 -0.50 -8.48
CA ASN A 59 3.91 -1.90 -8.82
C ASN A 59 5.16 -2.77 -8.55
N GLU A 60 4.99 -4.08 -8.57
CA GLU A 60 6.08 -5.05 -8.54
C GLU A 60 6.93 -4.88 -9.81
N GLY A 61 8.17 -4.39 -9.68
CA GLY A 61 9.19 -4.51 -10.73
C GLY A 61 9.66 -3.25 -11.48
N GLU A 62 9.68 -2.08 -10.85
CA GLU A 62 10.32 -0.87 -11.43
C GLU A 62 11.53 -0.39 -10.62
#